data_AF-A0AAV3SWB9-F1
#
_entry.id   AF-A0AAV3SWB9-F1
#
_cell.length_a   1.000
_cell.length_b   1.000
_cell.length_c   1.000
_cell.angle_alpha   90.00
_cell.angle_beta   90.00
_cell.angle_gamma   90.00
#
_symmetry.space_group_name_H-M   'P 1'
#
loop_
_entity.id
_entity.type
_entity.pdbx_description
1 polymer ?
#
loop_
_entity_poly.entity_id
_entity_poly.type
_entity_poly.pdbx_seq_one_letter_code
_entity_poly.pdbx_strand_id
1 'polypeptide(L)'
;MSVAGCLNDNGGSGTPGDGTTSPDGKGPLTRITIEGTALVVELSEEADVDQVNLIQPNGELFGKRDVAAGAQQVSFEIGTAYAPGEYRVLALKGEETVVETTTELRPEIQIQDVGLYRNNPDKPWDEVYGESETDRIKNGEAFVTVENTGSGPEAITELIFSGDVPNPIENPRGSGMHETDRVVVSPGETADLFSNSFPFGTETEDGMGCSPDGNSGQFTVIVETRVGGNQVSSTYNVQYTGSDDMTDCEVTITEV
;
A
#
# COMPACT_ATOMS: atom_id res chain seq x y z
N MET A 1 -39.43 2.72 -45.01
CA MET A 1 -38.09 2.10 -44.92
C MET A 1 -37.78 1.98 -43.44
N SER A 2 -37.71 0.74 -42.97
CA SER A 2 -37.20 0.41 -41.64
C SER A 2 -35.69 0.32 -41.71
N VAL A 3 -34.98 0.86 -40.72
CA VAL A 3 -33.67 0.36 -40.30
C VAL A 3 -33.62 0.46 -38.77
N ALA A 4 -33.56 -0.70 -38.12
CA ALA A 4 -33.20 -0.87 -36.72
C ALA A 4 -31.68 -1.01 -36.61
N GLY A 5 -31.11 -0.65 -35.47
CA GLY A 5 -29.72 -0.91 -35.13
C GLY A 5 -29.46 -0.61 -33.66
N CYS A 6 -29.61 -1.63 -32.81
CA CYS A 6 -29.06 -1.64 -31.46
C CYS A 6 -27.55 -1.82 -31.53
N LEU A 7 -26.79 -1.08 -30.73
CA LEU A 7 -25.48 -1.51 -30.26
C LEU A 7 -25.38 -1.21 -28.76
N ASN A 8 -25.30 -2.29 -27.98
CA ASN A 8 -24.74 -2.28 -26.63
C ASN A 8 -23.22 -2.12 -26.78
N ASP A 9 -22.59 -1.30 -25.94
CA ASP A 9 -21.26 -1.65 -25.41
C ASP A 9 -21.02 -1.04 -24.02
N ASN A 10 -20.95 -1.96 -23.07
CA ASN A 10 -20.10 -2.04 -21.89
C ASN A 10 -19.26 -0.81 -21.51
N GLY A 11 -19.56 -0.25 -20.33
CA GLY A 11 -18.71 0.71 -19.62
C GLY A 11 -18.68 0.37 -18.13
N GLY A 12 -18.17 -0.82 -17.80
CA GLY A 12 -17.86 -1.18 -16.43
C GLY A 12 -16.65 -0.38 -15.96
N SER A 13 -16.89 0.77 -15.34
CA SER A 13 -15.90 1.40 -14.46
C SER A 13 -15.81 0.53 -13.21
N GLY A 14 -14.84 -0.38 -13.17
CA GLY A 14 -14.46 -1.03 -11.93
C GLY A 14 -13.91 0.02 -10.99
N THR A 15 -14.69 0.40 -9.99
CA THR A 15 -14.22 1.19 -8.86
C THR A 15 -13.15 0.38 -8.13
N PRO A 16 -12.01 0.98 -7.73
CA PRO A 16 -11.07 0.34 -6.81
C PRO A 16 -11.81 -0.20 -5.58
N GLY A 17 -11.46 -1.40 -5.14
CA GLY A 17 -12.12 -2.05 -4.01
C GLY A 17 -11.78 -1.35 -2.70
N ASP A 18 -12.64 -0.45 -2.23
CA ASP A 18 -12.51 0.35 -1.00
C ASP A 18 -12.69 -0.48 0.30
N GLY A 19 -12.23 -1.74 0.30
CA GLY A 19 -12.36 -2.68 1.43
C GLY A 19 -13.80 -2.91 1.94
N THR A 20 -14.81 -2.47 1.18
CA THR A 20 -16.20 -2.43 1.62
C THR A 20 -17.00 -3.56 0.98
N THR A 21 -17.65 -4.37 1.83
CA THR A 21 -18.65 -5.35 1.40
C THR A 21 -20.01 -4.99 2.00
N SER A 22 -21.03 -4.86 1.16
CA SER A 22 -22.42 -4.71 1.61
C SER A 22 -23.13 -6.06 1.57
N PRO A 23 -23.63 -6.57 2.71
CA PRO A 23 -24.53 -7.72 2.74
C PRO A 23 -25.82 -7.42 1.95
N ASP A 24 -26.53 -8.45 1.50
CA ASP A 24 -27.80 -8.33 0.76
C ASP A 24 -28.92 -7.71 1.63
N GLY A 25 -28.88 -6.40 1.82
CA GLY A 25 -29.95 -5.41 2.03
C GLY A 25 -31.03 -5.60 3.09
N LYS A 26 -31.13 -6.72 3.82
CA LYS A 26 -32.23 -6.99 4.77
C LYS A 26 -31.84 -7.84 5.99
N GLY A 27 -30.55 -7.88 6.35
CA GLY A 27 -30.04 -8.62 7.50
C GLY A 27 -29.60 -7.71 8.66
N PRO A 28 -29.29 -8.28 9.84
CA PRO A 28 -28.77 -7.53 10.99
C PRO A 28 -27.35 -6.98 10.76
N LEU A 29 -26.64 -7.46 9.72
CA LEU A 29 -25.37 -6.91 9.25
C LEU A 29 -25.62 -5.93 8.10
N THR A 30 -25.13 -4.71 8.22
CA THR A 30 -25.36 -3.64 7.23
C THR A 30 -24.16 -3.38 6.35
N ARG A 31 -22.95 -3.51 6.89
CA ARG A 31 -21.70 -3.23 6.18
C ARG A 31 -20.52 -3.94 6.83
N ILE A 32 -19.55 -4.33 6.02
CA ILE A 32 -18.21 -4.72 6.48
C ILE A 32 -17.20 -3.79 5.81
N THR A 33 -16.29 -3.23 6.61
CA THR A 33 -15.24 -2.31 6.16
C THR A 33 -13.92 -2.63 6.84
N ILE A 34 -12.82 -2.15 6.26
CA ILE A 34 -11.52 -2.13 6.91
C ILE A 34 -11.21 -0.70 7.34
N GLU A 35 -10.94 -0.51 8.63
CA GLU A 35 -10.47 0.75 9.19
C GLU A 35 -9.06 0.55 9.75
N GLY A 36 -8.05 1.12 9.07
CA GLY A 36 -6.65 0.85 9.37
C GLY A 36 -6.32 -0.64 9.25
N THR A 37 -6.14 -1.31 10.38
CA THR A 37 -5.89 -2.76 10.45
C THR A 37 -6.99 -3.55 11.14
N ALA A 38 -8.18 -2.98 11.27
CA ALA A 38 -9.33 -3.61 11.90
C ALA A 38 -10.40 -3.91 10.85
N LEU A 39 -10.96 -5.13 10.90
CA LEU A 39 -12.20 -5.45 10.21
C LEU A 39 -13.36 -5.00 11.09
N VAL A 40 -14.15 -4.08 10.57
CA VAL A 40 -15.27 -3.44 11.26
C VAL A 40 -16.57 -3.93 10.64
N VAL A 41 -17.45 -4.44 11.49
CA VAL A 41 -18.76 -4.95 11.11
C VAL A 41 -19.81 -4.01 11.67
N GLU A 42 -20.57 -3.37 10.79
CA GLU A 42 -21.71 -2.54 11.14
C GLU A 42 -22.98 -3.38 11.28
N LEU A 43 -23.74 -3.07 12.32
CA LEU A 43 -24.98 -3.73 12.70
C LEU A 43 -26.15 -2.75 12.52
N SER A 44 -27.32 -3.27 12.15
CA SER A 44 -28.54 -2.45 12.14
C SER A 44 -28.96 -2.08 13.57
N GLU A 45 -29.67 -0.96 13.73
CA GLU A 45 -30.15 -0.53 15.07
C GLU A 45 -31.14 -1.52 15.70
N GLU A 46 -31.78 -2.33 14.86
CA GLU A 46 -32.74 -3.38 15.23
C GLU A 46 -32.10 -4.78 15.25
N ALA A 47 -30.76 -4.87 15.16
CA ALA A 47 -30.06 -6.14 15.14
C ALA A 47 -30.23 -6.88 16.46
N ASP A 48 -30.99 -7.97 16.43
CA ASP A 48 -31.20 -8.89 17.56
C ASP A 48 -30.19 -10.05 17.49
N VAL A 49 -28.92 -9.70 17.71
CA VAL A 49 -27.77 -10.61 17.71
C VAL A 49 -26.97 -10.44 18.99
N ASP A 50 -26.50 -11.55 19.55
CA ASP A 50 -25.74 -11.58 20.80
C ASP A 50 -24.23 -11.64 20.55
N GLN A 51 -23.81 -12.11 19.38
CA GLN A 51 -22.41 -12.37 19.05
C GLN A 51 -22.14 -12.28 17.55
N VAL A 52 -20.92 -11.85 17.20
CA VAL A 52 -20.37 -11.96 15.85
C VAL A 52 -19.10 -12.80 15.90
N ASN A 53 -19.01 -13.79 15.01
CA ASN A 53 -17.84 -14.62 14.82
C ASN A 53 -17.20 -14.32 13.46
N LEU A 54 -15.88 -14.19 13.45
CA LEU A 54 -15.08 -14.06 12.23
C LEU A 54 -14.35 -15.38 12.00
N ILE A 55 -14.58 -15.99 10.84
CA ILE A 55 -13.95 -17.24 10.41
C ILE A 55 -12.95 -16.93 9.31
N GLN A 56 -11.72 -17.43 9.46
CA GLN A 56 -10.63 -17.22 8.52
C GLN A 56 -10.73 -18.18 7.32
N PRO A 57 -9.97 -17.95 6.22
CA PRO A 57 -10.13 -18.70 4.96
C PRO A 57 -9.95 -20.22 5.09
N ASN A 58 -9.19 -20.69 6.08
CA ASN A 58 -9.00 -22.10 6.36
C ASN A 58 -10.18 -22.77 7.11
N GLY A 59 -11.22 -22.00 7.45
CA GLY A 59 -12.39 -22.45 8.19
C GLY A 59 -12.24 -22.39 9.72
N GLU A 60 -11.11 -21.95 10.24
CA GLU A 60 -10.90 -21.79 11.68
C GLU A 60 -11.52 -20.48 12.21
N LEU A 61 -11.87 -20.47 13.49
CA LEU A 61 -12.32 -19.24 14.15
C LEU A 61 -11.14 -18.26 14.27
N PHE A 62 -11.25 -17.09 13.65
CA PHE A 62 -10.32 -15.98 13.88
C PHE A 62 -10.58 -15.34 15.23
N GLY A 63 -11.84 -15.04 15.51
CA GLY A 63 -12.24 -14.44 16.78
C GLY A 63 -13.75 -14.32 16.92
N LYS A 64 -14.16 -13.96 18.13
CA LYS A 64 -15.56 -13.69 18.49
C LYS A 64 -15.69 -12.35 19.22
N ARG A 65 -16.83 -11.69 19.05
CA ARG A 65 -17.20 -10.44 19.71
C ARG A 65 -18.63 -10.53 20.21
N ASP A 66 -18.83 -10.31 21.49
CA ASP A 66 -20.17 -10.21 22.05
C ASP A 66 -20.75 -8.83 21.68
N VAL A 67 -22.03 -8.81 21.31
CA VAL A 67 -22.76 -7.62 20.90
C VAL A 67 -23.56 -7.12 22.10
N ALA A 68 -23.18 -5.95 22.62
CA ALA A 68 -23.96 -5.31 23.67
C ALA A 68 -25.28 -4.77 23.11
N ALA A 69 -26.31 -4.70 23.96
CA ALA A 69 -27.60 -4.11 23.56
C ALA A 69 -27.41 -2.68 23.06
N GLY A 70 -27.86 -2.41 21.82
CA GLY A 70 -27.74 -1.12 21.15
C GLY A 70 -26.37 -0.86 20.49
N ALA A 71 -25.46 -1.83 20.48
CA ALA A 71 -24.21 -1.70 19.74
C ALA A 71 -24.48 -1.72 18.22
N GLN A 72 -23.89 -0.77 17.51
CA GLN A 72 -24.02 -0.62 16.05
C GLN A 72 -22.77 -1.08 15.29
N GLN A 73 -21.71 -1.45 16.01
CA GLN A 73 -20.45 -1.87 15.43
C GLN A 73 -19.71 -2.85 16.32
N VAL A 74 -18.99 -3.77 15.70
CA VAL A 74 -17.97 -4.61 16.35
C VAL A 74 -16.71 -4.63 15.48
N SER A 75 -15.54 -4.70 16.13
CA SER A 75 -14.25 -4.70 15.42
C SER A 75 -13.39 -5.91 15.76
N PHE A 76 -12.66 -6.38 14.75
CA PHE A 76 -11.64 -7.42 14.85
C PHE A 76 -10.30 -6.86 14.41
N GLU A 77 -9.34 -6.81 15.32
CA GLU A 77 -7.95 -6.46 14.98
C GLU A 77 -7.32 -7.58 14.16
N ILE A 78 -7.24 -7.39 12.84
CA ILE A 78 -6.66 -8.35 11.90
C ILE A 78 -5.17 -8.10 11.69
N GLY A 79 -4.70 -6.87 11.92
CA GLY A 79 -3.30 -6.49 11.74
C GLY A 79 -2.86 -6.65 10.29
N THR A 80 -1.58 -6.98 10.11
CA THR A 80 -0.94 -7.29 8.81
C THR A 80 -0.26 -8.66 8.83
N ALA A 81 -0.80 -9.60 9.61
CA ALA A 81 -0.31 -10.98 9.68
C ALA A 81 -1.47 -11.99 9.47
N TYR A 82 -2.57 -11.52 8.89
CA TYR A 82 -3.72 -12.35 8.58
C TYR A 82 -3.46 -13.20 7.34
N ALA A 83 -4.22 -14.28 7.18
CA ALA A 83 -4.14 -15.11 5.99
C ALA A 83 -5.00 -14.48 4.88
N PRO A 84 -4.44 -14.11 3.71
CA PRO A 84 -5.25 -13.51 2.65
C PRO A 84 -6.29 -14.49 2.10
N GLY A 85 -7.48 -13.99 1.76
CA GLY A 85 -8.56 -14.79 1.19
C GLY A 85 -9.95 -14.38 1.68
N GLU A 86 -10.92 -15.27 1.49
CA GLU A 86 -12.31 -15.05 1.88
C GLU A 86 -12.53 -15.35 3.38
N TYR A 87 -12.97 -14.34 4.11
CA TYR A 87 -13.40 -14.44 5.50
C TYR A 87 -14.91 -14.53 5.57
N ARG A 88 -15.42 -15.30 6.53
CA ARG A 88 -16.87 -15.41 6.79
C ARG A 88 -17.21 -14.73 8.11
N VAL A 89 -18.17 -13.82 8.06
CA VAL A 89 -18.73 -13.13 9.23
C VAL A 89 -20.09 -13.74 9.55
N LEU A 90 -20.19 -14.33 10.73
CA LEU A 90 -21.40 -14.99 11.23
C LEU A 90 -21.97 -14.16 12.36
N ALA A 91 -23.21 -13.69 12.24
CA ALA A 91 -23.92 -13.08 13.37
C ALA A 91 -24.86 -14.11 13.99
N LEU A 92 -24.78 -14.25 15.31
CA LEU A 92 -25.45 -15.30 16.07
C LEU A 92 -26.40 -14.71 17.10
N LYS A 93 -27.48 -15.45 17.35
CA LYS A 93 -28.38 -15.26 18.50
C LYS A 93 -28.36 -16.55 19.31
N GLY A 94 -27.84 -16.50 20.53
CA GLY A 94 -27.41 -17.70 21.25
C GLY A 94 -26.41 -18.54 20.43
N GLU A 95 -26.78 -19.77 20.09
CA GLU A 95 -25.96 -20.70 19.29
C GLU A 95 -26.39 -20.76 17.80
N GLU A 96 -27.44 -20.03 17.41
CA GLU A 96 -27.99 -20.07 16.06
C GLU A 96 -27.41 -18.95 15.19
N THR A 97 -26.89 -19.31 14.02
CA THR A 97 -26.45 -18.34 13.00
C THR A 97 -27.68 -17.71 12.35
N VAL A 98 -27.88 -16.41 12.57
CA VAL A 98 -28.99 -15.63 12.01
C VAL A 98 -28.65 -15.12 10.62
N VAL A 99 -27.39 -14.72 10.41
CA VAL A 99 -26.89 -14.31 9.11
C VAL A 99 -25.42 -14.68 8.96
N GLU A 100 -25.06 -14.98 7.71
CA GLU A 100 -23.72 -15.21 7.27
C GLU A 100 -23.45 -14.34 6.05
N THR A 101 -22.30 -13.67 6.05
CA THR A 101 -21.80 -12.93 4.90
C THR A 101 -20.31 -13.20 4.75
N THR A 102 -19.78 -12.97 3.56
CA THR A 102 -18.36 -13.11 3.29
C THR A 102 -17.74 -11.75 2.98
N THR A 103 -16.44 -11.63 3.19
CA THR A 103 -15.63 -10.50 2.72
C THR A 103 -14.26 -11.01 2.33
N GLU A 104 -13.71 -10.55 1.21
CA GLU A 104 -12.34 -10.89 0.82
C GLU A 104 -11.36 -9.91 1.45
N LEU A 105 -10.31 -10.44 2.08
CA LEU A 105 -9.15 -9.67 2.54
C LEU A 105 -7.95 -10.05 1.69
N ARG A 106 -7.62 -9.21 0.72
CA ARG A 106 -6.46 -9.40 -0.14
C ARG A 106 -5.81 -8.06 -0.43
N PRO A 107 -4.59 -7.79 0.04
CA PRO A 107 -3.89 -6.56 -0.30
C PRO A 107 -3.39 -6.63 -1.74
N GLU A 108 -3.25 -5.47 -2.38
CA GLU A 108 -2.64 -5.35 -3.70
C GLU A 108 -1.86 -4.03 -3.77
N ILE A 109 -0.54 -4.11 -3.57
CA ILE A 109 0.34 -2.94 -3.57
C ILE A 109 0.82 -2.64 -4.98
N GLN A 110 0.76 -1.37 -5.36
CA GLN A 110 1.32 -0.83 -6.59
C GLN A 110 2.27 0.33 -6.26
N ILE A 111 3.37 0.42 -7.00
CA ILE A 111 4.26 1.58 -6.94
C ILE A 111 3.71 2.60 -7.94
N GLN A 112 3.34 3.79 -7.46
CA GLN A 112 2.71 4.83 -8.26
C GLN A 112 3.72 5.88 -8.74
N ASP A 113 4.69 6.22 -7.90
CA ASP A 113 5.64 7.29 -8.20
C ASP A 113 6.97 7.07 -7.47
N VAL A 114 8.04 7.65 -8.03
CA VAL A 114 9.36 7.70 -7.43
C VAL A 114 9.99 9.04 -7.73
N GLY A 115 10.66 9.62 -6.73
CA GLY A 115 11.33 10.88 -6.96
C GLY A 115 12.32 11.27 -5.88
N LEU A 116 13.00 12.38 -6.14
CA LEU A 116 14.05 12.95 -5.31
C LEU A 116 13.64 14.33 -4.81
N TYR A 117 14.31 14.80 -3.76
CA TYR A 117 14.09 16.13 -3.21
C TYR A 117 14.15 17.24 -4.26
N ARG A 118 15.16 17.19 -5.14
CA ARG A 118 15.40 18.21 -6.18
C ARG A 118 14.27 18.33 -7.20
N ASN A 119 13.56 17.23 -7.45
CA ASN A 119 12.52 17.15 -8.48
C ASN A 119 11.12 17.24 -7.88
N ASN A 120 10.99 16.94 -6.58
CA ASN A 120 9.73 16.93 -5.84
C ASN A 120 9.91 17.65 -4.50
N PRO A 121 10.23 18.96 -4.49
CA PRO A 121 10.51 19.70 -3.26
C PRO A 121 9.28 19.85 -2.37
N ASP A 122 8.08 19.67 -2.92
CA ASP A 122 6.80 19.83 -2.21
C ASP A 122 6.45 18.67 -1.26
N LYS A 123 7.16 17.54 -1.32
CA LYS A 123 7.00 16.45 -0.34
C LYS A 123 7.52 16.90 1.03
N PRO A 124 7.09 16.27 2.15
CA PRO A 124 7.42 16.70 3.51
C PRO A 124 8.87 16.37 3.95
N TRP A 125 9.87 16.66 3.11
CA TRP A 125 11.28 16.31 3.36
C TRP A 125 11.84 16.92 4.64
N ASP A 126 11.43 18.13 5.01
CA ASP A 126 11.86 18.79 6.26
C ASP A 126 11.29 18.11 7.49
N GLU A 127 10.07 17.60 7.41
CA GLU A 127 9.43 16.86 8.51
C GLU A 127 10.07 15.48 8.68
N VAL A 128 10.51 14.86 7.57
CA VAL A 128 11.13 13.53 7.57
C VAL A 128 12.60 13.61 7.97
N TYR A 129 13.42 14.41 7.29
CA TYR A 129 14.88 14.42 7.47
C TYR A 129 15.42 15.61 8.28
N GLY A 130 14.54 16.54 8.68
CA GLY A 130 14.92 17.78 9.35
C GLY A 130 15.39 18.88 8.39
N GLU A 131 15.32 20.12 8.87
CA GLU A 131 15.85 21.29 8.14
C GLU A 131 17.39 21.31 8.17
N SER A 132 18.01 21.70 7.05
CA SER A 132 19.46 21.90 7.00
C SER A 132 19.83 22.94 5.95
N GLU A 133 20.93 23.67 6.15
CA GLU A 133 21.35 24.70 5.19
C GLU A 133 21.86 24.12 3.85
N THR A 134 22.20 22.83 3.80
CA THR A 134 22.85 22.21 2.62
C THR A 134 22.03 21.10 1.97
N ASP A 135 20.96 20.65 2.63
CA ASP A 135 20.09 19.55 2.23
C ASP A 135 20.80 18.30 1.73
N ARG A 136 22.03 18.07 2.20
CA ARG A 136 22.88 16.96 1.76
C ARG A 136 22.23 15.59 1.96
N ILE A 137 21.46 15.44 3.03
CA ILE A 137 20.74 14.19 3.30
C ILE A 137 19.61 14.02 2.28
N LYS A 138 18.69 14.99 2.21
CA LYS A 138 17.53 14.95 1.30
C LYS A 138 17.93 14.79 -0.17
N ASN A 139 19.03 15.41 -0.57
CA ASN A 139 19.57 15.32 -1.93
C ASN A 139 20.04 13.91 -2.32
N GLY A 140 20.41 13.07 -1.36
CA GLY A 140 20.85 11.69 -1.61
C GLY A 140 19.75 10.64 -1.43
N GLU A 141 18.60 11.04 -0.89
CA GLU A 141 17.48 10.15 -0.59
C GLU A 141 16.37 10.27 -1.65
N ALA A 142 15.53 9.26 -1.70
CA ALA A 142 14.39 9.15 -2.59
C ALA A 142 13.10 8.92 -1.78
N PHE A 143 11.97 9.29 -2.38
CA PHE A 143 10.67 8.81 -1.93
C PHE A 143 10.08 7.86 -2.98
N VAL A 144 9.22 6.96 -2.53
CA VAL A 144 8.41 6.07 -3.36
C VAL A 144 6.97 6.16 -2.86
N THR A 145 6.05 6.56 -3.72
CA THR A 145 4.62 6.53 -3.41
C THR A 145 4.07 5.16 -3.79
N VAL A 146 3.41 4.52 -2.84
CA VAL A 146 2.71 3.24 -3.05
C VAL A 146 1.22 3.40 -2.77
N GLU A 147 0.41 2.58 -3.42
CA GLU A 147 -1.04 2.52 -3.24
C GLU A 147 -1.46 1.08 -2.95
N ASN A 148 -2.42 0.89 -2.05
CA ASN A 148 -3.09 -0.39 -1.85
C ASN A 148 -4.43 -0.40 -2.58
N THR A 149 -4.48 -0.97 -3.78
CA THR A 149 -5.71 -1.14 -4.57
C THR A 149 -6.53 -2.36 -4.16
N GLY A 150 -6.01 -3.15 -3.21
CA GLY A 150 -6.65 -4.35 -2.68
C GLY A 150 -7.65 -4.06 -1.57
N SER A 151 -8.29 -5.12 -1.08
CA SER A 151 -9.35 -5.06 -0.06
C SER A 151 -8.87 -5.31 1.37
N GLY A 152 -7.63 -5.76 1.55
CA GLY A 152 -7.02 -6.04 2.84
C GLY A 152 -5.86 -5.07 3.16
N PRO A 153 -5.59 -4.76 4.43
CA PRO A 153 -4.47 -3.90 4.80
C PRO A 153 -3.13 -4.61 4.55
N GLU A 154 -2.10 -3.86 4.20
CA GLU A 154 -0.75 -4.38 3.96
C GLU A 154 0.28 -3.67 4.83
N ALA A 155 1.38 -4.35 5.16
CA ALA A 155 2.58 -3.72 5.67
C ALA A 155 3.72 -3.88 4.66
N ILE A 156 4.28 -2.75 4.26
CA ILE A 156 5.55 -2.67 3.54
C ILE A 156 6.66 -2.80 4.56
N THR A 157 7.59 -3.72 4.31
CA THR A 157 8.66 -4.08 5.26
C THR A 157 10.05 -3.78 4.74
N GLU A 158 10.22 -3.61 3.43
CA GLU A 158 11.52 -3.27 2.85
C GLU A 158 11.38 -2.38 1.62
N LEU A 159 12.32 -1.45 1.47
CA LEU A 159 12.46 -0.55 0.32
C LEU A 159 13.90 -0.64 -0.21
N ILE A 160 14.02 -1.09 -1.46
CA ILE A 160 15.30 -1.39 -2.10
C ILE A 160 15.38 -0.64 -3.43
N PHE A 161 16.57 -0.11 -3.73
CA PHE A 161 16.91 0.49 -5.02
C PHE A 161 18.10 -0.25 -5.60
N SER A 162 17.94 -0.76 -6.82
CA SER A 162 18.96 -1.53 -7.54
C SER A 162 19.12 -1.07 -8.99
N GLY A 163 20.19 -1.48 -9.65
CA GLY A 163 20.52 -1.05 -11.01
C GLY A 163 21.28 0.27 -11.03
N ASP A 164 21.00 1.10 -12.03
CA ASP A 164 21.80 2.28 -12.38
C ASP A 164 21.52 3.50 -11.47
N VAL A 165 21.46 3.30 -10.16
CA VAL A 165 21.51 4.37 -9.14
C VAL A 165 22.96 4.62 -8.71
N PRO A 166 23.31 5.81 -8.17
CA PRO A 166 24.66 6.10 -7.67
C PRO A 166 25.12 5.15 -6.57
N ASN A 167 24.21 4.69 -5.72
CA ASN A 167 24.53 3.82 -4.59
C ASN A 167 23.50 2.69 -4.50
N PRO A 168 23.65 1.63 -5.33
CA PRO A 168 22.74 0.50 -5.29
C PRO A 168 22.97 -0.31 -4.03
N ILE A 169 21.92 -0.55 -3.25
CA ILE A 169 21.99 -1.33 -2.02
C ILE A 169 20.91 -2.39 -2.03
N GLU A 170 21.29 -3.60 -2.42
CA GLU A 170 20.37 -4.76 -2.47
C GLU A 170 19.96 -5.27 -1.08
N ASN A 171 20.74 -4.97 -0.04
CA ASN A 171 20.47 -5.38 1.34
C ASN A 171 20.65 -4.18 2.28
N PRO A 172 19.68 -3.25 2.31
CA PRO A 172 19.78 -2.06 3.16
C PRO A 172 19.85 -2.43 4.64
N ARG A 173 20.41 -1.53 5.45
CA ARG A 173 20.33 -1.69 6.90
C ARG A 173 18.89 -1.45 7.36
N GLY A 174 18.34 -2.38 8.14
CA GLY A 174 16.95 -2.28 8.58
C GLY A 174 16.01 -2.57 7.42
N SER A 175 14.99 -1.73 7.25
CA SER A 175 14.00 -1.84 6.16
C SER A 175 14.39 -1.06 4.89
N GLY A 176 15.49 -0.31 4.91
CA GLY A 176 15.79 0.70 3.87
C GLY A 176 14.88 1.93 3.89
N MET A 177 13.87 1.97 4.75
CA MET A 177 13.01 3.13 4.99
C MET A 177 13.51 3.98 6.16
N HIS A 178 13.20 5.27 6.12
CA HIS A 178 13.59 6.24 7.13
C HIS A 178 12.88 6.01 8.46
N GLU A 179 13.66 5.80 9.53
CA GLU A 179 13.23 5.69 10.93
C GLU A 179 12.05 4.74 11.22
N THR A 180 11.73 3.83 10.30
CA THR A 180 10.66 2.85 10.49
C THR A 180 11.02 1.50 9.92
N ASP A 181 10.62 0.44 10.62
CA ASP A 181 10.76 -0.93 10.16
C ASP A 181 9.60 -1.37 9.25
N ARG A 182 8.50 -0.60 9.22
CA ARG A 182 7.34 -0.90 8.38
C ARG A 182 6.43 0.31 8.15
N VAL A 183 5.70 0.30 7.05
CA VAL A 183 4.61 1.25 6.78
C VAL A 183 3.35 0.45 6.49
N VAL A 184 2.24 0.78 7.16
CA VAL A 184 0.94 0.14 6.93
C VAL A 184 0.16 0.97 5.91
N VAL A 185 -0.44 0.30 4.93
CA VAL A 185 -1.26 0.92 3.89
C VAL A 185 -2.62 0.25 3.89
N SER A 186 -3.65 0.98 4.30
CA SER A 186 -5.03 0.46 4.32
C SER A 186 -5.58 0.35 2.89
N PRO A 187 -6.65 -0.44 2.67
CA PRO A 187 -7.34 -0.49 1.38
C PRO A 187 -7.71 0.92 0.87
N GLY A 188 -7.43 1.20 -0.40
CA GLY A 188 -7.72 2.48 -1.05
C GLY A 188 -6.82 3.64 -0.63
N GLU A 189 -5.84 3.42 0.26
CA GLU A 189 -4.92 4.46 0.72
C GLU A 189 -3.58 4.44 -0.04
N THR A 190 -2.94 5.61 -0.07
CA THR A 190 -1.57 5.80 -0.54
C THR A 190 -0.63 6.12 0.61
N ALA A 191 0.63 5.71 0.50
CA ALA A 191 1.68 6.08 1.45
C ALA A 191 2.96 6.48 0.72
N ASP A 192 3.68 7.45 1.28
CA ASP A 192 5.02 7.82 0.85
C ASP A 192 6.06 7.08 1.71
N LEU A 193 6.93 6.31 1.06
CA LEU A 193 8.07 5.65 1.67
C LEU A 193 9.30 6.51 1.42
N PHE A 194 9.96 6.95 2.47
CA PHE A 194 11.20 7.71 2.39
C PHE A 194 12.39 6.80 2.63
N SER A 195 13.42 6.86 1.78
CA SER A 195 14.58 5.98 1.89
C SER A 195 15.53 6.38 3.04
N ASN A 196 16.35 5.43 3.47
CA ASN A 196 17.43 5.64 4.44
C ASN A 196 18.73 4.96 3.99
N SER A 197 18.80 4.64 2.70
CA SER A 197 19.89 3.91 2.06
C SER A 197 20.75 4.82 1.20
N PHE A 198 20.41 6.12 1.07
CA PHE A 198 21.07 7.07 0.19
C PHE A 198 21.23 6.57 -1.26
N PRO A 199 20.15 6.12 -1.92
CA PRO A 199 20.24 5.53 -3.26
C PRO A 199 20.84 6.50 -4.29
N PHE A 200 20.59 7.81 -4.13
CA PHE A 200 21.09 8.88 -5.01
C PHE A 200 22.17 9.73 -4.33
N GLY A 201 22.82 9.18 -3.30
CA GLY A 201 23.95 9.81 -2.63
C GLY A 201 25.23 9.79 -3.46
N THR A 202 26.37 9.68 -2.78
CA THR A 202 27.67 9.56 -3.46
C THR A 202 27.73 8.30 -4.30
N GLU A 203 28.23 8.42 -5.53
CA GLU A 203 28.49 7.30 -6.43
C GLU A 203 29.46 6.28 -5.81
N THR A 204 29.10 4.99 -5.85
CA THR A 204 29.93 3.86 -5.45
C THR A 204 30.57 3.17 -6.66
N GLU A 205 31.48 2.22 -6.43
CA GLU A 205 32.18 1.51 -7.52
C GLU A 205 31.23 0.77 -8.47
N ASP A 206 30.11 0.27 -7.95
CA ASP A 206 29.09 -0.46 -8.71
C ASP A 206 27.91 0.44 -9.16
N GLY A 207 27.98 1.73 -8.82
CA GLY A 207 26.92 2.69 -9.08
C GLY A 207 27.07 3.41 -10.41
N MET A 208 25.99 4.09 -10.82
CA MET A 208 25.98 5.01 -11.95
C MET A 208 25.81 6.43 -11.44
N GLY A 209 26.83 7.27 -11.61
CA GLY A 209 26.77 8.67 -11.23
C GLY A 209 26.70 9.64 -12.40
N CYS A 210 26.95 10.90 -12.05
CA CYS A 210 26.85 12.02 -12.97
C CYS A 210 28.03 12.11 -13.93
N SER A 211 27.76 12.59 -15.14
CA SER A 211 28.77 12.92 -16.14
C SER A 211 28.40 14.24 -16.84
N PRO A 212 29.38 15.11 -17.15
CA PRO A 212 29.15 16.32 -17.94
C PRO A 212 28.57 16.03 -19.33
N ASP A 213 28.95 14.90 -19.93
CA ASP A 213 28.44 14.45 -21.22
C ASP A 213 27.07 13.73 -21.10
N GLY A 214 26.60 13.53 -19.87
CA GLY A 214 25.40 12.80 -19.54
C GLY A 214 25.63 11.29 -19.40
N ASN A 215 24.87 10.67 -18.50
CA ASN A 215 24.78 9.24 -18.33
C ASN A 215 23.31 8.81 -18.29
N SER A 216 22.98 7.61 -18.74
CA SER A 216 21.60 7.13 -18.75
C SER A 216 21.56 5.63 -18.53
N GLY A 217 20.57 5.20 -17.77
CA GLY A 217 20.43 3.83 -17.33
C GLY A 217 19.01 3.51 -16.91
N GLN A 218 18.85 2.37 -16.27
CA GLN A 218 17.61 1.94 -15.64
C GLN A 218 17.89 1.47 -14.22
N PHE A 219 17.01 1.86 -13.31
CA PHE A 219 17.01 1.35 -11.96
C PHE A 219 15.66 0.73 -11.62
N THR A 220 15.65 -0.15 -10.64
CA THR A 220 14.44 -0.81 -10.16
C THR A 220 14.21 -0.46 -8.70
N VAL A 221 13.00 -0.01 -8.42
CA VAL A 221 12.48 0.09 -7.05
C VAL A 221 11.83 -1.23 -6.71
N ILE A 222 12.18 -1.76 -5.55
CA ILE A 222 11.63 -3.01 -5.02
C ILE A 222 11.04 -2.72 -3.64
N VAL A 223 9.80 -3.17 -3.45
CA VAL A 223 9.05 -3.07 -2.20
C VAL A 223 8.68 -4.47 -1.73
N GLU A 224 9.12 -4.85 -0.53
CA GLU A 224 8.69 -6.11 0.09
C GLU A 224 7.46 -5.90 0.96
N THR A 225 6.51 -6.83 0.84
CA THR A 225 5.22 -6.79 1.55
C THR A 225 5.06 -8.00 2.47
N ARG A 226 4.33 -7.83 3.57
CA ARG A 226 4.18 -8.89 4.57
C ARG A 226 3.08 -9.90 4.25
N VAL A 227 1.86 -9.43 4.00
CA VAL A 227 0.67 -10.30 3.87
C VAL A 227 0.63 -10.95 2.49
N GLY A 228 0.85 -10.16 1.45
CA GLY A 228 0.97 -10.67 0.09
C GLY A 228 2.11 -11.67 -0.05
N GLY A 229 3.12 -11.60 0.83
CA GLY A 229 4.38 -12.35 0.70
C GLY A 229 5.07 -12.06 -0.63
N ASN A 230 4.73 -10.92 -1.24
CA ASN A 230 5.08 -10.55 -2.59
C ASN A 230 6.13 -9.46 -2.55
N GLN A 231 7.02 -9.54 -3.55
CA GLN A 231 7.90 -8.46 -3.93
C GLN A 231 7.21 -7.69 -5.06
N VAL A 232 6.92 -6.41 -4.83
CA VAL A 232 6.43 -5.49 -5.86
C VAL A 232 7.64 -4.76 -6.41
N SER A 233 7.74 -4.62 -7.73
CA SER A 233 8.85 -3.91 -8.35
C SER A 233 8.40 -3.07 -9.53
N SER A 234 9.10 -1.97 -9.76
CA SER A 234 8.89 -1.10 -10.91
C SER A 234 10.24 -0.56 -11.38
N THR A 235 10.43 -0.60 -12.69
CA THR A 235 11.67 -0.16 -13.34
C THR A 235 11.46 1.21 -13.95
N TYR A 236 12.46 2.07 -13.81
CA TYR A 236 12.45 3.44 -14.28
C TYR A 236 13.71 3.71 -15.10
N ASN A 237 13.55 4.53 -16.14
CA ASN A 237 14.68 5.15 -16.82
C ASN A 237 15.22 6.28 -15.94
N VAL A 238 16.53 6.42 -15.92
CA VAL A 238 17.21 7.52 -15.22
C VAL A 238 18.27 8.16 -16.09
N GLN A 239 18.39 9.48 -15.98
CA GLN A 239 19.41 10.26 -16.66
C GLN A 239 20.10 11.19 -15.67
N TYR A 240 21.44 11.20 -15.73
CA TYR A 240 22.32 12.03 -14.89
C TYR A 240 23.09 13.00 -15.79
N THR A 241 23.00 14.30 -15.53
CA THR A 241 23.63 15.33 -16.38
C THR A 241 24.11 16.54 -15.58
N GLY A 242 24.93 17.38 -16.20
CA GLY A 242 25.23 18.73 -15.73
C GLY A 242 26.48 18.85 -14.85
N SER A 243 27.00 17.75 -14.28
CA SER A 243 28.19 17.79 -13.42
C SER A 243 28.94 16.45 -13.37
N ASP A 244 30.15 16.46 -12.83
CA ASP A 244 30.89 15.26 -12.37
C ASP A 244 30.53 14.90 -10.91
N ASP A 245 29.89 15.80 -10.17
CA ASP A 245 29.54 15.61 -8.75
C ASP A 245 28.02 15.39 -8.59
N MET A 246 27.64 14.37 -7.83
CA MET A 246 26.24 14.07 -7.51
C MET A 246 25.52 15.24 -6.81
N THR A 247 26.25 16.11 -6.12
CA THR A 247 25.70 17.30 -5.45
C THR A 247 25.12 18.32 -6.45
N ASP A 248 25.76 18.47 -7.61
CA ASP A 248 25.35 19.43 -8.65
C ASP A 248 24.70 18.72 -9.85
N CYS A 249 24.43 17.43 -9.73
CA CYS A 249 23.85 16.62 -10.79
C CYS A 249 22.36 16.90 -10.98
N GLU A 250 21.97 17.12 -12.23
CA GLU A 250 20.56 17.07 -12.65
C GLU A 250 20.19 15.61 -12.90
N VAL A 251 19.23 15.11 -12.11
CA VAL A 251 18.73 13.74 -12.22
C VAL A 251 17.32 13.78 -12.76
N THR A 252 17.04 13.07 -13.85
CA THR A 252 15.70 12.93 -14.40
C THR A 252 15.27 11.47 -14.32
N ILE A 253 14.07 11.21 -13.82
CA ILE A 253 13.49 9.88 -13.69
C ILE A 253 12.21 9.84 -14.52
N THR A 254 12.04 8.80 -15.33
CA THR A 254 10.82 8.58 -16.11
C THR A 254 10.45 7.10 -16.12
N GLU A 255 9.17 6.79 -16.21
CA GLU A 255 8.69 5.42 -16.40
C GLU A 255 9.26 4.79 -17.69
N VAL A 256 9.25 3.45 -17.74
CA VAL A 256 9.66 2.64 -18.90
C VAL A 256 8.52 2.49 -19.91
#